data_AF-A0A2S2NT03-F1
#
_entry.id   AF-A0A2S2NT03-F1
#
_cell.length_a   1.000
_cell.length_b   1.000
_cell.length_c   1.000
_cell.angle_alpha   90.00
_cell.angle_beta   90.00
_cell.angle_gamma   90.00
#
_symmetry.space_group_name_H-M   'P 1'
#
loop_
_entity.id
_entity.type
_entity.pdbx_description
1 polymer ?
#
loop_
_entity_poly.entity_id
_entity_poly.type
_entity_poly.pdbx_seq_one_letter_code
_entity_poly.pdbx_strand_id
1 'polypeptide(L)'
;ALVSVGNLYKLLIFKFSSGKIGNKMYLPVLLTIILGFVTKLTICNERPVIGILTQEVYWSSFKNIKPSNNSYIAASYVKAIEASGGRVVPVFTNRTTKYYIDVVRKVNGILVPGGGCAFNISFGISQSTNEIFHIAKHINNINDYFPILGICLGFELLLMASINGKFPFSKCNAKNLNLPLTLVSEMEGKSVLFSNMPKDIRNILLTKPVTANHHIKCMKKNKLYINEFG
;
A
#
# COMPACT_ATOMS: atom_id res chain seq x y z
N ALA A 1 3.00 10.87 2.37
CA ALA A 1 4.14 10.84 1.44
C ALA A 1 4.92 9.56 1.68
N LEU A 2 5.00 8.67 0.68
CA LEU A 2 5.77 7.44 0.76
C LEU A 2 7.24 7.79 0.46
N VAL A 3 8.12 7.63 1.45
CA VAL A 3 9.57 7.77 1.27
C VAL A 3 10.13 6.36 1.15
N SER A 4 10.63 6.01 -0.04
CA SER A 4 11.41 4.79 -0.27
C SER A 4 12.89 5.09 0.00
N VAL A 5 13.57 4.21 0.74
CA VAL A 5 15.02 4.28 1.00
C VAL A 5 15.63 2.95 0.58
N GLY A 6 16.10 2.87 -0.67
CA GLY A 6 17.01 1.82 -1.13
C GLY A 6 18.42 2.40 -1.23
N ASN A 7 19.33 2.00 -0.34
CA ASN A 7 20.73 2.41 -0.36
C ASN A 7 21.59 1.36 -1.05
N LEU A 8 22.27 1.72 -2.14
CA LEU A 8 23.45 1.00 -2.61
C LEU A 8 24.49 1.99 -3.14
N TYR A 9 25.38 2.47 -2.28
CA TYR A 9 26.64 3.10 -2.72
C TYR A 9 27.80 2.64 -1.84
N LYS A 10 28.78 2.00 -2.50
CA LYS A 10 30.06 1.56 -1.94
C LYS A 10 30.90 2.83 -1.69
N LEU A 11 31.13 3.18 -0.43
CA LEU A 11 31.94 4.34 -0.05
C LEU A 11 33.43 3.99 -0.22
N LEU A 12 34.08 4.52 -1.27
CA LEU A 12 35.54 4.55 -1.39
C LEU A 12 36.07 5.62 -0.42
N ILE A 13 36.59 5.18 0.74
CA ILE A 13 37.23 6.08 1.70
C ILE A 13 38.66 6.36 1.20
N PHE A 14 38.90 7.54 0.64
CA PHE A 14 40.25 8.04 0.40
C PHE A 14 40.89 8.48 1.73
N LYS A 15 41.99 7.85 2.12
CA LYS A 15 42.78 8.21 3.29
C LYS A 15 43.79 9.28 2.88
N PHE A 16 43.50 10.56 3.15
CA PHE A 16 44.48 11.64 2.94
C PHE A 16 45.32 11.86 4.21
N SER A 17 46.64 11.76 4.05
CA SER A 17 47.62 12.06 5.09
C SER A 17 47.73 13.58 5.26
N SER A 18 47.57 14.06 6.49
CA SER A 18 47.59 15.49 6.83
C SER A 18 49.01 16.06 6.78
N GLY A 19 49.39 16.67 5.65
CA GLY A 19 50.54 17.58 5.55
C GLY A 19 50.10 19.04 5.72
N LYS A 20 50.71 19.78 6.65
CA LYS A 20 50.49 21.23 6.79
C LYS A 20 51.16 21.98 5.63
N ILE A 21 50.37 22.62 4.77
CA ILE A 21 50.82 23.70 3.88
C ILE A 21 49.85 24.87 4.06
N GLY A 22 50.39 26.08 4.23
CA GLY A 22 49.76 27.22 4.90
C GLY A 22 48.37 27.68 4.44
N ASN A 23 47.55 28.03 5.43
CA ASN A 23 46.53 29.09 5.55
C ASN A 23 45.64 29.56 4.38
N LYS A 24 45.51 28.88 3.24
CA LYS A 24 44.47 29.24 2.23
C LYS A 24 43.97 28.05 1.40
N MET A 25 43.28 27.06 1.98
CA MET A 25 42.46 26.13 1.16
C MET A 25 41.38 25.28 1.88
N TYR A 26 41.00 25.59 3.12
CA TYR A 26 40.12 24.70 3.89
C TYR A 26 38.62 24.99 3.74
N LEU A 27 38.24 26.22 3.43
CA LEU A 27 36.82 26.62 3.34
C LEU A 27 36.07 25.98 2.15
N PRO A 28 36.59 25.92 0.91
CA PRO A 28 35.87 25.30 -0.20
C PRO A 28 35.82 23.76 -0.10
N VAL A 29 36.83 23.13 0.52
CA VAL A 29 36.85 21.68 0.78
C VAL A 29 35.85 21.31 1.88
N LEU A 30 35.76 22.12 2.94
CA LEU A 30 34.76 21.92 3.99
C LEU A 30 33.33 22.18 3.48
N LEU A 31 33.13 23.20 2.63
CA LEU A 31 31.83 23.47 2.01
C LEU A 31 31.37 22.34 1.09
N THR A 32 32.28 21.73 0.31
CA THR A 32 31.94 20.60 -0.58
C THR A 32 31.67 19.32 0.19
N ILE A 33 32.36 19.07 1.32
CA ILE A 33 32.04 17.96 2.23
C ILE A 33 30.68 18.16 2.90
N ILE A 34 30.37 19.37 3.38
CA ILE A 34 29.06 19.69 3.97
C ILE A 34 27.96 19.57 2.91
N LEU A 35 28.17 20.08 1.69
CA LEU A 35 27.21 19.95 0.60
C LEU A 35 26.99 18.48 0.19
N GLY A 36 28.04 17.65 0.21
CA GLY A 36 27.95 16.20 -0.03
C GLY A 36 27.28 15.42 1.11
N PHE A 37 27.36 15.90 2.35
CA PHE A 37 26.61 15.35 3.49
C PHE A 37 25.13 15.76 3.50
N VAL A 38 24.79 16.93 2.94
CA VAL A 38 23.42 17.48 2.94
C VAL A 38 22.55 16.86 1.83
N THR A 39 23.12 16.35 0.74
CA THR A 39 22.35 15.68 -0.31
C THR A 39 22.16 14.19 -0.03
N LYS A 40 21.40 13.86 1.01
CA LYS A 40 20.70 12.57 1.03
C LYS A 40 19.59 12.68 -0.02
N LEU A 41 19.93 12.44 -1.28
CA LEU A 41 18.97 12.49 -2.38
C LEU A 41 17.92 11.41 -2.12
N THR A 42 16.78 11.80 -1.55
CA THR A 42 15.58 10.97 -1.60
C THR A 42 15.14 10.96 -3.05
N ILE A 43 15.45 9.89 -3.77
CA ILE A 43 14.91 9.66 -5.11
C ILE A 43 13.41 9.44 -4.94
N CYS A 44 12.64 10.52 -5.11
CA CYS A 44 11.19 10.48 -5.09
C CYS A 44 10.70 10.20 -6.50
N ASN A 45 9.84 9.19 -6.68
CA ASN A 45 9.16 8.99 -7.95
C ASN A 45 7.93 9.91 -8.01
N GLU A 46 8.05 11.03 -8.72
CA GLU A 46 6.97 12.00 -8.91
C GLU A 46 5.89 11.55 -9.91
N ARG A 47 6.05 10.36 -10.52
CA ARG A 47 5.10 9.82 -11.50
C ARG A 47 4.72 8.38 -11.13
N PRO A 48 4.18 8.12 -9.93
CA PRO A 48 3.91 6.77 -9.49
C PRO A 48 2.88 6.07 -10.38
N VAL A 49 3.12 4.79 -10.67
CA VAL A 49 2.18 3.89 -11.34
C VAL A 49 1.65 2.91 -10.30
N ILE A 50 0.34 2.87 -10.10
CA ILE A 50 -0.32 1.99 -9.15
C ILE A 50 -1.08 0.91 -9.92
N GLY A 51 -0.79 -0.34 -9.60
CA GLY A 51 -1.58 -1.47 -10.09
C GLY A 51 -2.91 -1.55 -9.34
N ILE A 52 -4.03 -1.69 -10.05
CA ILE A 52 -5.31 -2.02 -9.41
C ILE A 52 -5.69 -3.44 -9.81
N LEU A 53 -5.87 -4.31 -8.81
CA LEU A 53 -6.28 -5.69 -9.06
C LEU A 53 -7.71 -5.72 -9.63
N THR A 54 -7.91 -6.44 -10.72
CA THR A 54 -9.25 -6.64 -11.29
C THR A 54 -10.07 -7.55 -10.39
N GLN A 55 -11.39 -7.51 -10.55
CA GLN A 55 -12.29 -8.42 -9.86
C GLN A 55 -13.12 -9.21 -10.86
N GLU A 56 -13.38 -10.48 -10.59
CA GLU A 56 -14.26 -11.32 -11.40
C GLU A 56 -15.69 -10.77 -11.42
N VAL A 57 -16.32 -10.87 -12.60
CA VAL A 57 -17.74 -10.68 -12.80
C VAL A 57 -18.46 -11.98 -12.42
N TYR A 58 -19.11 -12.00 -11.27
CA TYR A 58 -20.04 -13.09 -10.94
C TYR A 58 -21.35 -12.92 -11.73
N TRP A 59 -21.85 -14.04 -12.24
CA TRP A 59 -22.95 -14.17 -13.22
C TRP A 59 -24.21 -13.35 -12.91
N SER A 60 -24.48 -13.03 -11.65
CA SER A 60 -25.69 -12.32 -11.23
C SER A 60 -25.59 -10.80 -11.25
N SER A 61 -24.38 -10.21 -11.17
CA SER A 61 -24.22 -8.76 -10.96
C SER A 61 -24.16 -7.95 -12.26
N PHE A 62 -23.82 -8.59 -13.37
CA PHE A 62 -23.66 -7.95 -14.67
C PHE A 62 -24.33 -8.78 -15.78
N LYS A 63 -25.60 -9.15 -15.60
CA LYS A 63 -26.34 -10.01 -16.54
C LYS A 63 -26.24 -9.58 -18.01
N ASN A 64 -26.03 -8.29 -18.27
CA ASN A 64 -25.97 -7.70 -19.60
C ASN A 64 -24.57 -7.20 -20.01
N ILE A 65 -23.54 -7.41 -19.18
CA ILE A 65 -22.17 -6.94 -19.46
C ILE A 65 -21.20 -8.10 -19.21
N LYS A 66 -20.68 -8.67 -20.31
CA LYS A 66 -19.58 -9.65 -20.27
C LYS A 66 -18.31 -8.97 -20.76
N PRO A 67 -17.49 -8.39 -19.87
CA PRO A 67 -16.20 -7.84 -20.28
C PRO A 67 -15.32 -8.96 -20.83
N SER A 68 -14.40 -8.64 -21.74
CA SER A 68 -13.59 -9.60 -22.51
C SER A 68 -12.79 -10.60 -21.66
N ASN A 69 -12.43 -10.24 -20.43
CA ASN A 69 -11.72 -11.10 -19.47
C ASN A 69 -12.58 -11.56 -18.28
N ASN A 70 -13.90 -11.40 -18.37
CA ASN A 70 -14.86 -11.61 -17.26
C ASN A 70 -14.42 -10.93 -15.95
N SER A 71 -13.72 -9.80 -16.04
CA SER A 71 -13.25 -9.03 -14.89
C SER A 71 -13.43 -7.53 -15.11
N TYR A 72 -13.46 -6.77 -14.01
CA TYR A 72 -13.68 -5.33 -14.02
C TYR A 72 -12.88 -4.62 -12.92
N ILE A 73 -12.79 -3.29 -13.04
CA ILE A 73 -12.36 -2.38 -11.99
C ILE A 73 -13.41 -1.28 -11.89
N ALA A 74 -13.89 -0.97 -10.68
CA ALA A 74 -14.79 0.17 -10.51
C ALA A 74 -14.03 1.48 -10.76
N ALA A 75 -14.57 2.35 -11.60
CA ALA A 75 -13.91 3.60 -12.03
C ALA A 75 -13.57 4.54 -10.87
N SER A 76 -14.28 4.45 -9.74
CA SER A 76 -13.99 5.23 -8.53
C SER A 76 -12.58 4.98 -7.99
N TYR A 77 -12.06 3.75 -8.04
CA TYR A 77 -10.69 3.45 -7.61
C TYR A 77 -9.65 4.09 -8.54
N VAL A 78 -9.92 4.07 -9.85
CA VAL A 78 -9.05 4.70 -10.85
C VAL A 78 -8.98 6.20 -10.61
N LYS A 79 -10.13 6.85 -10.51
CA LYS A 79 -10.25 8.29 -10.27
C LYS A 79 -9.60 8.73 -8.96
N ALA A 80 -9.70 7.93 -7.89
CA ALA A 80 -9.08 8.25 -6.61
C ALA A 80 -7.55 8.26 -6.69
N ILE A 81 -6.94 7.33 -7.43
CA ILE A 81 -5.50 7.29 -7.65
C ILE A 81 -5.05 8.45 -8.55
N GLU A 82 -5.77 8.70 -9.65
CA GLU A 82 -5.46 9.80 -10.57
C GLU A 82 -5.56 11.16 -9.89
N ALA A 83 -6.61 11.39 -9.08
CA ALA A 83 -6.76 12.60 -8.28
C ALA A 83 -5.65 12.77 -7.23
N SER A 84 -4.96 11.69 -6.86
CA SER A 84 -3.79 11.71 -5.96
C SER A 84 -2.46 11.88 -6.70
N GLY A 85 -2.48 12.14 -8.01
CA GLY A 85 -1.28 12.32 -8.85
C GLY A 85 -0.65 11.01 -9.36
N GLY A 86 -1.34 9.88 -9.21
CA GLY A 86 -0.88 8.58 -9.71
C GLY A 86 -1.39 8.23 -11.10
N ARG A 87 -0.72 7.30 -11.77
CA ARG A 87 -1.21 6.61 -12.98
C ARG A 87 -1.68 5.22 -12.62
N VAL A 88 -2.64 4.69 -13.35
CA VAL A 88 -3.22 3.37 -13.06
C VAL A 88 -2.88 2.38 -14.17
N VAL A 89 -2.57 1.15 -13.77
CA VAL A 89 -2.55 -0.01 -14.66
C VAL A 89 -3.44 -1.12 -14.10
N PRO A 90 -4.26 -1.79 -14.94
CA PRO A 90 -5.03 -2.94 -14.49
C PRO A 90 -4.09 -4.13 -14.24
N VAL A 91 -4.27 -4.80 -13.10
CA VAL A 91 -3.58 -6.05 -12.75
C VAL A 91 -4.61 -7.16 -12.82
N PHE A 92 -4.49 -8.04 -13.80
CA PHE A 92 -5.50 -9.09 -14.02
C PHE A 92 -5.35 -10.20 -12.99
N THR A 93 -6.48 -10.70 -12.49
CA THR A 93 -6.55 -11.89 -11.64
C THR A 93 -6.34 -13.17 -12.44
N ASN A 94 -6.15 -14.30 -11.74
CA ASN A 94 -5.98 -15.63 -12.32
C ASN A 94 -4.78 -15.73 -13.28
N ARG A 95 -3.70 -15.01 -12.96
CA ARG A 95 -2.43 -15.09 -13.67
C ARG A 95 -1.40 -15.86 -12.85
N THR A 96 -0.28 -16.20 -13.48
CA THR A 96 0.81 -16.96 -12.86
C THR A 96 1.57 -16.12 -11.83
N THR A 97 2.24 -16.76 -10.87
CA THR A 97 3.14 -16.07 -9.93
C THR A 97 4.20 -15.23 -10.65
N LYS A 98 4.74 -15.72 -11.78
CA LYS A 98 5.67 -14.96 -12.64
C LYS A 98 5.07 -13.64 -13.12
N TYR A 99 3.81 -13.65 -13.56
CA TYR A 99 3.12 -12.43 -13.96
C TYR A 99 3.04 -11.42 -12.81
N TYR A 100 2.67 -11.84 -11.60
CA TYR A 100 2.58 -10.93 -10.46
C TYR A 100 3.94 -10.38 -10.04
N ILE A 101 5.00 -11.20 -10.06
CA ILE A 101 6.38 -10.73 -9.85
C ILE A 101 6.74 -9.66 -10.88
N ASP A 102 6.43 -9.91 -12.15
CA ASP A 102 6.73 -8.97 -13.24
C ASP A 102 5.94 -7.67 -13.16
N VAL A 103 4.71 -7.70 -12.62
CA VAL A 103 3.89 -6.51 -12.35
C VAL A 103 4.48 -5.72 -11.19
N VAL A 104 4.73 -6.38 -10.06
CA VAL A 104 5.25 -5.74 -8.84
C VAL A 104 6.57 -5.02 -9.11
N ARG A 105 7.43 -5.58 -9.98
CA ARG A 105 8.68 -4.93 -10.43
C ARG A 105 8.49 -3.67 -11.29
N LYS A 106 7.32 -3.47 -11.88
CA LYS A 106 7.05 -2.38 -12.84
C LYS A 106 6.14 -1.28 -12.28
N VAL A 107 5.50 -1.53 -11.14
CA VAL A 107 4.60 -0.57 -10.49
C VAL A 107 5.19 -0.13 -9.14
N ASN A 108 4.64 0.93 -8.56
CA ASN A 108 5.10 1.50 -7.30
C ASN A 108 4.23 1.11 -6.09
N GLY A 109 3.18 0.33 -6.34
CA GLY A 109 2.27 -0.16 -5.33
C GLY A 109 1.06 -0.84 -5.96
N ILE A 110 0.31 -1.57 -5.15
CA ILE A 110 -0.92 -2.25 -5.59
C ILE A 110 -2.11 -1.85 -4.71
N LEU A 111 -3.24 -1.56 -5.35
CA LEU A 111 -4.54 -1.43 -4.70
C LEU A 111 -5.36 -2.71 -4.94
N VAL A 112 -5.86 -3.30 -3.85
CA VAL A 112 -6.83 -4.39 -3.86
C VAL A 112 -8.21 -3.79 -3.57
N PRO A 113 -9.14 -3.76 -4.55
CA PRO A 113 -10.40 -3.06 -4.41
C PRO A 113 -11.38 -3.79 -3.48
N GLY A 114 -12.47 -3.09 -3.16
CA GLY A 114 -13.66 -3.69 -2.56
C GLY A 114 -14.44 -4.52 -3.56
N GLY A 115 -15.36 -5.35 -3.07
CA GLY A 115 -16.04 -6.32 -3.91
C GLY A 115 -16.99 -7.25 -3.18
N GLY A 116 -17.62 -8.13 -3.93
CA GLY A 116 -18.54 -9.16 -3.43
C GLY A 116 -18.07 -10.59 -3.68
N CYS A 117 -16.79 -10.79 -4.00
CA CYS A 117 -16.24 -12.12 -4.30
C CYS A 117 -16.17 -13.02 -3.06
N ALA A 118 -16.12 -14.33 -3.29
CA ALA A 118 -15.90 -15.30 -2.24
C ALA A 118 -14.46 -15.24 -1.71
N PHE A 119 -14.28 -15.49 -0.41
CA PHE A 119 -12.98 -15.57 0.28
C PHE A 119 -12.15 -16.82 -0.08
N ASN A 120 -12.57 -17.58 -1.08
CA ASN A 120 -11.88 -18.80 -1.48
C ASN A 120 -10.54 -18.44 -2.14
N ILE A 121 -9.42 -18.73 -1.47
CA ILE A 121 -8.06 -18.41 -1.91
C ILE A 121 -7.63 -19.28 -3.11
N SER A 122 -8.42 -20.27 -3.54
CA SER A 122 -8.06 -21.13 -4.67
C SER A 122 -8.31 -20.51 -6.05
N PHE A 123 -8.97 -19.35 -6.12
CA PHE A 123 -9.23 -18.68 -7.40
C PHE A 123 -9.44 -17.17 -7.23
N GLY A 124 -9.30 -16.47 -8.34
CA GLY A 124 -9.77 -15.11 -8.54
C GLY A 124 -9.01 -14.05 -7.76
N ILE A 125 -9.71 -12.98 -7.37
CA ILE A 125 -9.14 -11.89 -6.59
C ILE A 125 -8.51 -12.36 -5.27
N SER A 126 -9.09 -13.38 -4.63
CA SER A 126 -8.61 -13.95 -3.37
C SER A 126 -7.25 -14.63 -3.53
N GLN A 127 -7.09 -15.52 -4.51
CA GLN A 127 -5.81 -16.15 -4.83
C GLN A 127 -4.76 -15.10 -5.22
N SER A 128 -5.14 -14.19 -6.10
CA SER A 128 -4.25 -13.17 -6.66
C SER A 128 -3.75 -12.22 -5.58
N THR A 129 -4.61 -11.85 -4.63
CA THR A 129 -4.24 -11.03 -3.46
C THR A 129 -3.25 -11.77 -2.56
N ASN A 130 -3.45 -13.06 -2.31
CA ASN A 130 -2.53 -13.87 -1.50
C ASN A 130 -1.13 -13.95 -2.13
N GLU A 131 -1.05 -14.23 -3.43
CA GLU A 131 0.21 -14.23 -4.18
C GLU A 131 0.93 -12.88 -4.09
N ILE A 132 0.22 -11.78 -4.40
CA ILE A 132 0.77 -10.42 -4.35
C ILE A 132 1.24 -10.06 -2.94
N PHE A 133 0.49 -10.43 -1.90
CA PHE A 133 0.86 -10.21 -0.51
C PHE A 133 2.20 -10.87 -0.17
N HIS A 134 2.38 -12.15 -0.54
CA HIS A 134 3.64 -12.85 -0.26
C HIS A 134 4.81 -12.31 -1.07
N ILE A 135 4.60 -11.93 -2.34
CA ILE A 135 5.62 -11.28 -3.16
C ILE A 135 6.05 -9.95 -2.53
N ALA A 136 5.09 -9.10 -2.16
CA ALA A 136 5.38 -7.82 -1.53
C ALA A 136 6.04 -7.99 -0.15
N LYS A 137 5.60 -8.97 0.65
CA LYS A 137 6.25 -9.29 1.94
C LYS A 137 7.71 -9.68 1.74
N HIS A 138 8.01 -10.50 0.73
CA HIS A 138 9.39 -10.87 0.40
C HIS A 138 10.24 -9.65 0.00
N ILE A 139 9.71 -8.75 -0.83
CA ILE A 139 10.39 -7.52 -1.25
C ILE A 139 10.64 -6.59 -0.05
N ASN A 140 9.63 -6.39 0.81
CA ASN A 140 9.77 -5.59 2.03
C ASN A 140 10.80 -6.17 3.01
N ASN A 141 10.96 -7.49 3.07
CA ASN A 141 11.97 -8.13 3.93
C ASN A 141 13.41 -7.93 3.43
N ILE A 142 13.62 -7.66 2.14
CA ILE A 142 14.95 -7.40 1.56
C ILE A 142 15.30 -5.90 1.49
N ASN A 143 14.68 -5.09 2.36
CA ASN A 143 14.83 -3.63 2.47
C ASN A 143 14.40 -2.82 1.23
N ASP A 144 13.42 -3.33 0.47
CA ASP A 144 12.77 -2.57 -0.60
C ASP A 144 11.29 -2.33 -0.25
N TYR A 145 10.82 -1.08 -0.33
CA TYR A 145 9.48 -0.73 0.14
C TYR A 145 8.44 -0.88 -0.97
N PHE A 146 7.50 -1.82 -0.81
CA PHE A 146 6.38 -2.02 -1.73
C PHE A 146 5.03 -1.96 -0.99
N PRO A 147 4.24 -0.87 -1.15
CA PRO A 147 2.96 -0.71 -0.46
C PRO A 147 1.83 -1.49 -1.16
N ILE A 148 0.96 -2.08 -0.33
CA ILE A 148 -0.35 -2.59 -0.76
C ILE A 148 -1.44 -1.88 0.03
N LEU A 149 -2.48 -1.39 -0.65
CA LEU A 149 -3.68 -0.82 -0.04
C LEU A 149 -4.89 -1.72 -0.31
N GLY A 150 -5.50 -2.26 0.74
CA GLY A 150 -6.74 -3.03 0.64
C GLY A 150 -7.95 -2.22 1.10
N ILE A 151 -8.99 -2.16 0.28
CA ILE A 151 -10.25 -1.46 0.60
C ILE A 151 -11.40 -2.47 0.69
N CYS A 152 -12.18 -2.45 1.77
CA CYS A 152 -13.31 -3.38 1.98
C CYS A 152 -12.89 -4.85 1.78
N LEU A 153 -13.34 -5.52 0.71
CA LEU A 153 -12.88 -6.88 0.36
C LEU A 153 -11.35 -6.98 0.34
N GLY A 154 -10.65 -6.00 -0.23
CA GLY A 154 -9.19 -5.98 -0.22
C GLY A 154 -8.59 -5.95 1.19
N PHE A 155 -9.19 -5.23 2.14
CA PHE A 155 -8.76 -5.28 3.54
C PHE A 155 -8.95 -6.69 4.11
N GLU A 156 -10.10 -7.30 3.84
CA GLU A 156 -10.40 -8.63 4.34
C GLU A 156 -9.42 -9.69 3.80
N LEU A 157 -9.12 -9.64 2.49
CA LEU A 157 -8.18 -10.55 1.83
C LEU A 157 -6.74 -10.38 2.30
N LEU A 158 -6.27 -9.14 2.47
CA LEU A 158 -4.93 -8.89 3.02
C LEU A 158 -4.81 -9.37 4.46
N LEU A 159 -5.85 -9.16 5.27
CA LEU A 159 -5.87 -9.68 6.63
C LEU A 159 -5.80 -11.21 6.61
N MET A 160 -6.60 -11.89 5.78
CA MET A 160 -6.52 -13.35 5.65
C MET A 160 -5.14 -13.83 5.20
N ALA A 161 -4.52 -13.18 4.22
CA ALA A 161 -3.17 -13.51 3.74
C ALA A 161 -2.12 -13.38 4.87
N SER A 162 -2.26 -12.37 5.74
CA SER A 162 -1.37 -12.16 6.89
C SER A 162 -1.51 -13.20 8.00
N ILE A 163 -2.60 -13.98 8.03
CA ILE A 163 -2.90 -15.00 9.04
C ILE A 163 -3.03 -16.39 8.43
N ASN A 164 -2.29 -16.66 7.35
CA ASN A 164 -2.24 -17.96 6.67
C ASN A 164 -3.62 -18.47 6.23
N GLY A 165 -4.45 -17.58 5.71
CA GLY A 165 -5.77 -17.91 5.14
C GLY A 165 -6.87 -18.16 6.16
N LYS A 166 -6.62 -18.00 7.48
CA LYS A 166 -7.68 -18.12 8.50
C LYS A 166 -8.77 -17.06 8.23
N PHE A 167 -10.03 -17.40 8.53
CA PHE A 167 -11.18 -16.51 8.37
C PHE A 167 -11.58 -15.90 9.72
N PRO A 168 -11.23 -14.64 10.02
CA PRO A 168 -11.43 -14.08 11.36
C PRO A 168 -12.74 -13.28 11.48
N PHE A 169 -13.46 -13.05 10.38
CA PHE A 169 -14.60 -12.13 10.34
C PHE A 169 -15.85 -12.69 11.02
N SER A 170 -16.69 -11.77 11.47
CA SER A 170 -18.03 -12.06 11.98
C SER A 170 -19.07 -11.20 11.28
N LYS A 171 -20.32 -11.65 11.23
CA LYS A 171 -21.42 -10.83 10.70
C LYS A 171 -21.52 -9.51 11.47
N CYS A 172 -21.79 -8.43 10.74
CA CYS A 172 -22.05 -7.11 11.29
C CYS A 172 -23.06 -6.36 10.40
N ASN A 173 -23.71 -5.35 10.96
CA ASN A 173 -24.68 -4.53 10.24
C ASN A 173 -24.04 -3.21 9.81
N ALA A 174 -23.25 -3.25 8.73
CA ALA A 174 -22.52 -2.09 8.21
C ALA A 174 -22.77 -1.91 6.71
N LYS A 175 -23.99 -2.23 6.26
CA LYS A 175 -24.43 -2.04 4.88
C LYS A 175 -25.07 -0.66 4.74
N ASN A 176 -24.55 0.16 3.83
CA ASN A 176 -25.06 1.51 3.54
C ASN A 176 -25.02 2.42 4.78
N LEU A 177 -23.91 2.39 5.51
CA LEU A 177 -23.76 3.13 6.76
C LEU A 177 -22.55 4.06 6.68
N ASN A 178 -22.77 5.35 6.94
CA ASN A 178 -21.68 6.30 7.07
C ASN A 178 -21.33 6.50 8.55
N LEU A 179 -20.05 6.39 8.89
CA LEU A 179 -19.57 6.51 10.26
C LEU A 179 -18.41 7.50 10.37
N PRO A 180 -18.25 8.18 11.52
CA PRO A 180 -16.96 8.78 11.88
C PRO A 180 -15.94 7.67 12.15
N LEU A 181 -14.66 8.03 12.07
CA LEU A 181 -13.55 7.16 12.42
C LEU A 181 -13.20 7.30 13.91
N THR A 182 -13.15 6.20 14.62
CA THR A 182 -12.57 6.14 15.97
C THR A 182 -11.15 5.60 15.86
N LEU A 183 -10.16 6.45 16.09
CA LEU A 183 -8.76 6.03 16.14
C LEU A 183 -8.46 5.32 17.46
N VAL A 184 -7.62 4.28 17.40
CA VAL A 184 -7.04 3.70 18.62
C VAL A 184 -6.01 4.68 19.20
N SER A 185 -5.82 4.62 20.52
CA SER A 185 -4.85 5.48 21.21
C SER A 185 -3.49 5.45 20.52
N GLU A 186 -2.84 6.62 20.44
CA GLU A 186 -1.50 6.83 19.85
C GLU A 186 -1.41 6.66 18.32
N MET A 187 -2.47 6.22 17.64
CA MET A 187 -2.45 5.99 16.20
C MET A 187 -2.14 7.25 15.39
N GLU A 188 -2.61 8.42 15.82
CA GLU A 188 -2.33 9.69 15.12
C GLU A 188 -0.83 9.98 15.05
N GLY A 189 -0.09 9.78 16.15
CA GLY A 189 1.35 10.08 16.21
C GLY A 189 2.24 8.98 15.62
N LYS A 190 1.79 7.72 15.63
CA LYS A 190 2.59 6.56 15.22
C LYS A 190 2.28 6.04 13.81
N SER A 191 1.11 6.35 13.26
CA SER A 191 0.69 5.81 11.96
C SER A 191 1.33 6.54 10.79
N VAL A 192 1.87 5.80 9.82
CA VAL A 192 2.30 6.37 8.53
C VAL A 192 1.12 6.98 7.76
N LEU A 193 -0.08 6.40 7.90
CA LEU A 193 -1.27 6.84 7.18
C LEU A 193 -1.87 8.14 7.75
N PHE A 194 -1.82 8.32 9.07
CA PHE A 194 -2.48 9.43 9.75
C PHE A 194 -1.54 10.51 10.29
N SER A 195 -0.22 10.28 10.31
CA SER A 195 0.76 11.21 10.92
C SER A 195 0.78 12.61 10.31
N ASN A 196 0.44 12.73 9.02
CA ASN A 196 0.44 14.00 8.29
C ASN A 196 -0.98 14.48 7.93
N MET A 197 -2.00 13.99 8.64
CA MET A 197 -3.39 14.34 8.36
C MET A 197 -3.67 15.82 8.73
N PRO A 198 -4.17 16.66 7.80
CA PRO A 198 -4.54 18.05 8.10
C PRO A 198 -5.61 18.15 9.20
N LYS A 199 -5.57 19.23 9.99
CA LYS A 199 -6.45 19.41 11.17
C LYS A 199 -7.95 19.45 10.83
N ASP A 200 -8.29 20.06 9.71
CA ASP A 200 -9.65 20.14 9.17
C ASP A 200 -10.14 18.75 8.74
N ILE A 201 -9.32 18.00 8.00
CA ILE A 201 -9.60 16.62 7.59
C ILE A 201 -9.73 15.70 8.82
N ARG A 202 -8.85 15.86 9.81
CA ARG A 202 -8.94 15.18 11.10
C ARG A 202 -10.30 15.45 11.75
N ASN A 203 -10.71 16.71 11.87
CA ASN A 203 -11.98 17.05 12.48
C ASN A 203 -13.17 16.42 11.74
N ILE A 204 -13.15 16.45 10.40
CA ILE A 204 -14.19 15.82 9.58
C ILE A 204 -14.21 14.31 9.80
N LEU A 205 -13.08 13.62 9.69
CA LEU A 205 -13.01 12.16 9.81
C LEU A 205 -13.41 11.67 11.20
N LEU A 206 -13.03 12.37 12.27
CA LEU A 206 -13.28 11.91 13.64
C LEU A 206 -14.65 12.29 14.19
N THR A 207 -15.33 13.29 13.60
CA THR A 207 -16.59 13.81 14.15
C THR A 207 -17.80 13.70 13.22
N LYS A 208 -17.59 13.52 11.91
CA LYS A 208 -18.67 13.48 10.92
C LYS A 208 -18.82 12.08 10.31
N PRO A 209 -20.04 11.65 9.97
CA PRO A 209 -20.28 10.37 9.30
C PRO A 209 -19.86 10.45 7.83
N VAL A 210 -18.56 10.36 7.56
CA VAL A 210 -17.97 10.51 6.22
C VAL A 210 -17.30 9.24 5.68
N THR A 211 -17.13 8.21 6.50
CA THR A 211 -16.56 6.93 6.06
C THR A 211 -17.68 5.98 5.64
N ALA A 212 -17.76 5.67 4.35
CA ALA A 212 -18.80 4.82 3.79
C ALA A 212 -18.53 3.33 4.07
N ASN A 213 -19.48 2.66 4.70
CA ASN A 213 -19.45 1.24 4.97
C ASN A 213 -20.52 0.52 4.15
N HIS A 214 -20.09 -0.47 3.37
CA HIS A 214 -20.95 -1.30 2.52
C HIS A 214 -20.55 -2.78 2.62
N HIS A 215 -20.47 -3.29 3.85
CA HIS A 215 -20.06 -4.67 4.13
C HIS A 215 -20.95 -5.33 5.17
N ILE A 216 -20.97 -6.66 5.17
CA ILE A 216 -21.75 -7.49 6.11
C ILE A 216 -20.87 -8.32 7.04
N LYS A 217 -19.55 -8.20 6.89
CA LYS A 217 -18.51 -8.93 7.61
C LYS A 217 -17.53 -7.92 8.18
N CYS A 218 -17.25 -8.06 9.48
CA CYS A 218 -16.34 -7.17 10.19
C CYS A 218 -15.33 -7.99 10.98
N MET A 219 -14.13 -7.44 11.14
CA MET A 219 -13.15 -7.92 12.12
C MET A 219 -13.41 -7.22 13.45
N LYS A 220 -13.73 -7.99 14.50
CA LYS A 220 -13.94 -7.44 15.85
C LYS A 220 -12.61 -7.30 16.56
N LYS A 221 -12.42 -6.21 17.31
CA LYS A 221 -11.19 -5.91 18.05
C LYS A 221 -10.74 -7.06 18.97
N ASN A 222 -11.67 -7.73 19.65
CA ASN A 222 -11.34 -8.85 20.54
C ASN A 222 -10.73 -10.07 19.81
N LYS A 223 -10.95 -10.22 18.50
CA LYS A 223 -10.32 -11.27 17.69
C LYS A 223 -8.93 -10.91 17.19
N LEU A 224 -8.55 -9.64 17.29
CA LEU A 224 -7.23 -9.15 16.84
C LEU A 224 -6.12 -9.54 17.83
N TYR A 225 -6.45 -9.71 19.12
CA TYR A 225 -5.50 -10.03 20.20
C TYR A 225 -5.38 -11.52 20.52
N ILE A 226 -6.20 -12.38 19.91
CA ILE A 226 -6.23 -13.83 20.22
C ILE A 226 -5.24 -14.62 19.37
N ASN A 227 -4.70 -14.02 18.30
CA ASN A 227 -3.58 -14.59 17.57
C ASN A 227 -2.57 -13.48 17.39
N GLU A 228 -1.58 -13.38 18.28
CA GLU A 228 -0.35 -12.71 17.91
C GLU A 228 0.09 -13.30 16.57
N PHE A 229 0.26 -12.43 15.59
CA PHE A 229 0.61 -12.73 14.22
C PHE A 229 1.98 -13.42 14.24
N GLY A 230 1.97 -14.75 14.40
CA GLY A 230 3.15 -15.61 14.32
C GLY A 230 3.78 -15.62 12.94
#